data_AF-A0A7Z2PTM4-F1
#
_entry.id   AF-A0A7Z2PTM4-F1
#
_cell.length_a   1.000
_cell.length_b   1.000
_cell.length_c   1.000
_cell.angle_alpha   90.00
_cell.angle_beta   90.00
_cell.angle_gamma   90.00
#
_symmetry.space_group_name_H-M   'P 1'
#
loop_
_entity.id
_entity.type
_entity.pdbx_description
1 polymer ?
#
loop_
_entity_poly.entity_id
_entity_poly.type
_entity_poly.pdbx_seq_one_letter_code
_entity_poly.pdbx_strand_id
1 'polypeptide(L)'
;MATNLVSVVMQCLTPDMIAKIASALGLDRNVAQKAIAGAIPALLASFADVASTPNGARQLTNTLTQQSGSLESFKNLIGGSGQNTLAETGSNMLSGLFGGGTLDTMAQTIAKFAGIGEGTSKSMLSMLGPLVLGALGQQQASTGLDASGLVSLLTSQKDQIAAAIPSGLAGQLSAAGLIDGATESLRSGAATASAAGGRAAEASERTIYGAGQAASAVASRTSAPYWPYWLVAAVVLGGLIWLALGRSGEDQVAQVSPPSTTRTATGTVGAAPTDLTVGGMNLANQINSSVGSIRTVLPGITDAASAEAALPKLREATAQLNEVSSRATQLSPEGRSTLVKLIVVATPTINQMCDKVLATPGAGDIAKPAIDELRGKLDALARS
;
A
#
# COMPACT_ATOMS: atom_id res chain seq x y z
N MET A 1 -20.09 -0.51 -9.74
CA MET A 1 -19.42 -1.41 -8.77
C MET A 1 -18.80 -0.52 -7.71
N ALA A 2 -19.14 -0.66 -6.43
CA ALA A 2 -18.53 0.14 -5.37
C ALA A 2 -17.07 -0.29 -5.18
N THR A 3 -16.12 0.64 -5.33
CA THR A 3 -14.69 0.37 -5.13
C THR A 3 -14.43 0.16 -3.65
N ASN A 4 -14.18 -1.09 -3.24
CA ASN A 4 -13.84 -1.42 -1.86
C ASN A 4 -12.36 -1.08 -1.59
N LEU A 5 -12.10 -0.11 -0.69
CA LEU A 5 -10.77 0.36 -0.35
C LEU A 5 -9.86 -0.74 0.18
N VAL A 6 -10.41 -1.63 1.00
CA VAL A 6 -9.65 -2.76 1.57
C VAL A 6 -9.16 -3.66 0.44
N SER A 7 -10.00 -3.94 -0.55
CA SER A 7 -9.66 -4.74 -1.72
C SER A 7 -8.60 -4.05 -2.59
N VAL A 8 -8.70 -2.73 -2.80
CA VAL A 8 -7.68 -1.96 -3.56
C VAL A 8 -6.33 -2.02 -2.86
N VAL A 9 -6.29 -1.79 -1.55
CA VAL A 9 -5.04 -1.85 -0.77
C VAL A 9 -4.47 -3.27 -0.74
N MET A 10 -5.33 -4.28 -0.59
CA MET A 10 -4.92 -5.69 -0.66
C MET A 10 -4.41 -6.08 -2.04
N GLN A 11 -4.94 -5.50 -3.11
CA GLN A 11 -4.50 -5.75 -4.48
C GLN A 11 -3.13 -5.11 -4.79
N CYS A 12 -2.79 -4.02 -4.09
CA CYS A 12 -1.43 -3.46 -4.10
C CYS A 12 -0.44 -4.32 -3.31
N LEU A 13 -0.89 -5.09 -2.30
CA LEU A 13 -0.05 -6.04 -1.58
C LEU A 13 0.00 -7.38 -2.30
N THR A 14 0.96 -7.50 -3.22
CA THR A 14 1.26 -8.78 -3.85
C THR A 14 1.85 -9.78 -2.84
N PRO A 15 1.69 -11.11 -3.06
CA PRO A 15 2.32 -12.13 -2.23
C PRO A 15 3.84 -11.94 -2.06
N ASP A 16 4.51 -11.41 -3.09
CA ASP A 16 5.92 -11.04 -3.06
C ASP A 16 6.24 -9.90 -2.09
N MET A 17 5.37 -8.89 -1.99
CA MET A 17 5.53 -7.80 -1.02
C MET A 17 5.33 -8.28 0.41
N ILE A 18 4.34 -9.15 0.63
CA ILE A 18 4.12 -9.80 1.93
C ILE A 18 5.36 -10.63 2.31
N ALA A 19 5.93 -11.39 1.37
CA ALA A 19 7.15 -12.16 1.60
C ALA A 19 8.36 -11.27 1.91
N LYS A 20 8.50 -10.11 1.25
CA LYS A 20 9.55 -9.14 1.52
C LYS A 20 9.40 -8.50 2.90
N ILE A 21 8.18 -8.09 3.29
CA ILE A 21 7.88 -7.55 4.63
C ILE A 21 8.17 -8.62 5.70
N ALA A 22 7.79 -9.88 5.46
CA ALA A 22 8.07 -10.98 6.36
C ALA A 22 9.58 -11.20 6.55
N SER A 23 10.34 -11.22 5.45
CA SER A 23 11.79 -11.38 5.45
C SER A 23 12.49 -10.21 6.17
N ALA A 24 12.04 -9.00 5.89
CA ALA A 24 12.49 -7.76 6.51
C ALA A 24 12.30 -7.80 8.04
N LEU A 25 11.17 -8.32 8.50
CA LEU A 25 10.83 -8.38 9.93
C LEU A 25 11.36 -9.62 10.65
N GLY A 26 12.00 -10.54 9.93
CA GLY A 26 12.40 -11.84 10.48
C GLY A 26 11.22 -12.70 10.93
N LEU A 27 10.05 -12.54 10.29
CA LEU A 27 8.82 -13.25 10.61
C LEU A 27 8.55 -14.39 9.63
N ASP A 28 7.88 -15.44 10.13
CA ASP A 28 7.30 -16.46 9.24
C ASP A 28 6.23 -15.84 8.33
N ARG A 29 6.13 -16.30 7.08
CA ARG A 29 5.19 -15.78 6.10
C ARG A 29 3.74 -15.87 6.57
N ASN A 30 3.34 -16.94 7.26
CA ASN A 30 1.97 -17.10 7.76
C ASN A 30 1.67 -16.12 8.89
N VAL A 31 2.64 -15.89 9.78
CA VAL A 31 2.53 -14.94 10.89
C VAL A 31 2.48 -13.51 10.36
N ALA A 32 3.34 -13.17 9.40
CA ALA A 32 3.32 -11.87 8.73
C ALA A 32 2.00 -11.64 7.98
N GLN A 33 1.49 -12.63 7.25
CA GLN A 33 0.20 -12.53 6.55
C GLN A 33 -0.95 -12.31 7.53
N LYS A 34 -0.98 -13.04 8.65
CA LYS A 34 -1.98 -12.84 9.72
C LYS A 34 -1.90 -11.43 10.31
N ALA A 35 -0.70 -10.94 10.60
CA ALA A 35 -0.48 -9.60 11.13
C ALA A 35 -0.92 -8.51 10.15
N ILE A 36 -0.52 -8.63 8.88
CA ILE A 36 -0.87 -7.69 7.80
C ILE A 36 -2.38 -7.66 7.55
N ALA A 37 -3.05 -8.82 7.57
CA ALA A 37 -4.49 -8.92 7.41
C ALA A 37 -5.28 -8.21 8.51
N GLY A 38 -4.73 -8.09 9.71
CA GLY A 38 -5.28 -7.26 10.79
C GLY A 38 -4.83 -5.80 10.74
N ALA A 39 -3.57 -5.56 10.38
CA ALA A 39 -2.96 -4.24 10.37
C ALA A 39 -3.54 -3.31 9.30
N ILE A 40 -3.86 -3.82 8.10
CA ILE A 40 -4.38 -3.00 7.00
C ILE A 40 -5.76 -2.44 7.34
N PRO A 41 -6.78 -3.24 7.70
CA PRO A 41 -8.07 -2.71 8.10
C PRO A 41 -7.98 -1.78 9.31
N ALA A 42 -7.08 -2.06 10.27
CA ALA A 42 -6.85 -1.19 11.42
C ALA A 42 -6.27 0.17 11.00
N LEU A 43 -5.25 0.20 10.14
CA LEU A 43 -4.68 1.45 9.59
C LEU A 43 -5.71 2.25 8.81
N LEU A 44 -6.52 1.59 7.97
CA LEU A 44 -7.60 2.24 7.23
C LEU A 44 -8.66 2.84 8.18
N ALA A 45 -9.00 2.14 9.26
CA ALA A 45 -9.92 2.66 10.27
C ALA A 45 -9.32 3.89 10.99
N SER A 46 -8.05 3.85 11.37
CA SER A 46 -7.36 4.98 11.99
C SER A 46 -7.23 6.17 11.04
N PHE A 47 -6.96 5.94 9.74
CA PHE A 47 -6.96 7.03 8.75
C PHE A 47 -8.35 7.64 8.55
N ALA A 48 -9.40 6.82 8.57
CA ALA A 48 -10.77 7.32 8.52
C ALA A 48 -11.12 8.17 9.75
N ASP A 49 -10.63 7.80 10.93
CA ASP A 49 -10.81 8.55 12.17
C ASP A 49 -10.08 9.91 12.11
N VAL A 50 -8.80 9.92 11.71
CA VAL A 50 -8.03 11.14 11.48
C VAL A 50 -8.70 12.05 10.45
N ALA A 51 -9.14 11.47 9.33
CA ALA A 51 -9.84 12.20 8.27
C ALA A 51 -11.20 12.77 8.72
N SER A 52 -11.83 12.19 9.75
CA SER A 52 -13.09 12.70 10.31
C SER A 52 -12.91 14.02 11.06
N THR A 53 -11.66 14.42 11.35
CA THR A 53 -11.36 15.72 11.97
C THR A 53 -10.89 16.76 10.93
N PRO A 54 -11.25 18.05 11.07
CA PRO A 54 -10.83 19.10 10.12
C PRO A 54 -9.32 19.28 10.02
N ASN A 55 -8.58 19.00 11.09
CA ASN A 55 -7.11 19.11 11.12
C ASN A 55 -6.45 17.85 10.54
N GLY A 56 -6.95 16.66 10.91
CA GLY A 56 -6.42 15.40 10.41
C GLY A 56 -6.66 15.20 8.91
N ALA A 57 -7.81 15.64 8.38
CA ALA A 57 -8.07 15.62 6.93
C ALA A 57 -7.00 16.40 6.14
N ARG A 58 -6.63 17.61 6.62
CA ARG A 58 -5.61 18.45 5.98
C ARG A 58 -4.22 17.83 6.06
N GLN A 59 -3.86 17.30 7.22
CA GLN A 59 -2.59 16.60 7.41
C GLN A 59 -2.51 15.37 6.49
N LEU A 60 -3.56 14.56 6.46
CA LEU A 60 -3.64 13.37 5.64
C LEU A 60 -3.53 13.71 4.14
N THR A 61 -4.21 14.76 3.66
CA THR A 61 -4.07 15.19 2.27
C THR A 61 -2.69 15.76 1.93
N ASN A 62 -2.07 16.47 2.86
CA ASN A 62 -0.70 16.97 2.70
C ASN A 62 0.31 15.81 2.66
N THR A 63 0.05 14.74 3.41
CA THR A 63 0.87 13.53 3.38
C THR A 63 0.64 12.75 2.09
N LEU A 64 -0.61 12.57 1.65
CA LEU A 64 -0.94 11.86 0.39
C LEU A 64 -0.30 12.53 -0.82
N THR A 65 -0.38 13.87 -0.91
CA THR A 65 0.21 14.64 -2.02
C THR A 65 1.74 14.53 -2.05
N GLN A 66 2.40 14.43 -0.89
CA GLN A 66 3.84 14.18 -0.78
C GLN A 66 4.23 12.72 -1.08
N GLN A 67 3.30 11.78 -0.91
CA GLN A 67 3.54 10.34 -1.03
C GLN A 67 3.13 9.72 -2.38
N SER A 68 2.63 10.48 -3.35
CA SER A 68 2.22 9.95 -4.66
C SER A 68 3.33 9.21 -5.44
N GLY A 69 4.62 9.43 -5.11
CA GLY A 69 5.77 8.69 -5.65
C GLY A 69 6.39 7.63 -4.72
N SER A 70 5.75 7.35 -3.58
CA SER A 70 6.34 6.55 -2.50
C SER A 70 6.30 5.04 -2.76
N LEU A 71 5.38 4.53 -3.60
CA LEU A 71 5.22 3.09 -3.81
C LEU A 71 6.38 2.48 -4.61
N GLU A 72 6.88 3.21 -5.61
CA GLU A 72 8.10 2.86 -6.36
C GLU A 72 9.34 2.95 -5.46
N SER A 73 9.42 4.00 -4.64
CA SER A 73 10.49 4.21 -3.66
C SER A 73 10.48 3.14 -2.57
N PHE A 74 9.30 2.72 -2.13
CA PHE A 74 9.09 1.64 -1.16
C PHE A 74 9.56 0.30 -1.72
N LYS A 75 9.19 -0.02 -2.97
CA LYS A 75 9.65 -1.23 -3.67
C LYS A 75 11.18 -1.30 -3.75
N ASN A 76 11.83 -0.16 -3.94
CA ASN A 76 13.29 -0.06 -3.99
C ASN A 76 13.93 -0.11 -2.59
N LEU A 77 13.33 0.50 -1.57
CA LEU A 77 13.87 0.57 -0.21
C LEU A 77 13.68 -0.72 0.60
N ILE A 78 12.54 -1.40 0.44
CA ILE A 78 12.24 -2.65 1.17
C ILE A 78 13.10 -3.84 0.70
N GLY A 79 13.69 -3.73 -0.49
CA GLY A 79 14.60 -4.73 -1.06
C GLY A 79 16.07 -4.47 -0.80
N GLY A 80 16.43 -3.38 -0.11
CA GLY A 80 17.81 -2.95 0.14
C GLY A 80 18.08 -2.61 1.61
N SER A 81 19.19 -1.93 1.88
CA SER A 81 19.60 -1.49 3.22
C SER A 81 18.74 -0.34 3.82
N GLY A 82 17.75 0.15 3.08
CA GLY A 82 16.86 1.24 3.47
C GLY A 82 15.65 0.83 4.32
N GLN A 83 15.59 -0.41 4.81
CA GLN A 83 14.47 -0.86 5.63
C GLN A 83 14.35 -0.08 6.95
N ASN A 84 15.48 0.21 7.60
CA ASN A 84 15.48 0.93 8.87
C ASN A 84 15.04 2.39 8.68
N THR A 85 15.51 3.04 7.62
CA THR A 85 15.11 4.41 7.27
C THR A 85 13.64 4.48 6.87
N LEU A 86 13.12 3.45 6.21
CA LEU A 86 11.71 3.33 5.87
C LEU A 86 10.83 3.15 7.11
N ALA A 87 11.24 2.29 8.04
CA ALA A 87 10.54 2.09 9.30
C ALA A 87 10.56 3.35 10.18
N GLU A 88 11.67 4.09 10.21
CA GLU A 88 11.77 5.38 10.92
C GLU A 88 10.88 6.45 10.27
N THR A 89 10.95 6.59 8.94
CA THR A 89 10.14 7.56 8.19
C THR A 89 8.66 7.30 8.39
N GLY A 90 8.25 6.03 8.26
CA GLY A 90 6.87 5.64 8.48
C GLY A 90 6.43 5.85 9.93
N SER A 91 7.29 5.56 10.90
CA SER A 91 6.95 5.78 12.31
C SER A 91 6.77 7.27 12.61
N ASN A 92 7.62 8.15 12.07
CA ASN A 92 7.50 9.59 12.26
C ASN A 92 6.24 10.14 11.61
N MET A 93 5.92 9.66 10.40
CA MET A 93 4.71 10.04 9.69
C MET A 93 3.44 9.58 10.43
N LEU A 94 3.38 8.31 10.84
CA LEU A 94 2.24 7.76 11.56
C LEU A 94 2.08 8.42 12.93
N SER A 95 3.17 8.66 13.66
CA SER A 95 3.13 9.43 14.92
C SER A 95 2.65 10.86 14.70
N GLY A 96 2.98 11.48 13.57
CA GLY A 96 2.49 12.82 13.21
C GLY A 96 1.00 12.86 12.85
N LEU A 97 0.48 11.79 12.24
CA LEU A 97 -0.93 11.68 11.83
C LEU A 97 -1.85 11.21 12.96
N PHE A 98 -1.42 10.18 13.70
CA PHE A 98 -2.24 9.52 14.73
C PHE A 98 -1.94 9.99 16.16
N GLY A 99 -0.81 10.67 16.35
CA GLY A 99 -0.20 10.85 17.67
C GLY A 99 0.60 9.61 18.09
N GLY A 100 1.65 9.80 18.91
CA GLY A 100 2.52 8.71 19.36
C GLY A 100 1.77 7.59 20.08
N GLY A 101 0.82 7.93 20.96
CA GLY A 101 0.09 6.94 21.77
C GLY A 101 -0.81 6.00 20.95
N THR A 102 -1.37 6.46 19.84
CA THR A 102 -2.24 5.64 18.97
C THR A 102 -1.43 4.57 18.25
N LEU A 103 -0.25 4.93 17.72
CA LEU A 103 0.64 3.99 17.04
C LEU A 103 1.14 2.90 18.01
N ASP A 104 1.51 3.27 19.23
CA ASP A 104 1.96 2.32 20.25
C ASP A 104 0.82 1.37 20.66
N THR A 105 -0.41 1.90 20.82
CA THR A 105 -1.60 1.10 21.14
C THR A 105 -1.94 0.11 20.01
N MET A 106 -1.84 0.54 18.75
CA MET A 106 -2.01 -0.35 17.59
C MET A 106 -0.92 -1.42 17.52
N ALA A 107 0.34 -1.04 17.77
CA ALA A 107 1.46 -1.97 17.77
C ALA A 107 1.28 -3.05 18.85
N GLN A 108 0.86 -2.67 20.05
CA GLN A 108 0.59 -3.60 21.14
C GLN A 108 -0.60 -4.54 20.84
N THR A 109 -1.64 -4.01 20.19
CA THR A 109 -2.83 -4.78 19.85
C THR A 109 -2.53 -5.80 18.74
N ILE A 110 -1.79 -5.39 17.72
CA ILE A 110 -1.34 -6.28 16.63
C ILE A 110 -0.34 -7.31 17.15
N ALA A 111 0.57 -6.92 18.04
CA ALA A 111 1.49 -7.82 18.71
C ALA A 111 0.74 -8.96 19.41
N LYS A 112 -0.28 -8.63 20.19
CA LYS A 112 -1.15 -9.61 20.87
C LYS A 112 -1.93 -10.47 19.90
N PHE A 113 -2.47 -9.90 18.83
CA PHE A 113 -3.27 -10.65 17.84
C PHE A 113 -2.43 -11.63 17.00
N ALA A 114 -1.28 -11.17 16.51
CA ALA A 114 -0.41 -11.95 15.65
C ALA A 114 0.57 -12.84 16.43
N GLY A 115 0.73 -12.62 17.73
CA GLY A 115 1.71 -13.35 18.56
C GLY A 115 3.14 -12.94 18.26
N ILE A 116 3.36 -11.69 17.88
CA ILE A 116 4.68 -11.13 17.53
C ILE A 116 5.10 -10.07 18.56
N GLY A 117 6.39 -9.70 18.56
CA GLY A 117 6.89 -8.64 19.42
C GLY A 117 6.28 -7.27 19.09
N GLU A 118 6.15 -6.41 20.11
CA GLU A 118 5.66 -5.03 19.95
C GLU A 118 6.57 -4.20 19.05
N GLY A 119 7.90 -4.34 19.19
CA GLY A 119 8.87 -3.69 18.30
C GLY A 119 8.73 -4.11 16.83
N THR A 120 8.51 -5.41 16.59
CA THR A 120 8.25 -5.94 15.24
C THR A 120 6.91 -5.45 14.69
N SER A 121 5.88 -5.36 15.53
CA SER A 121 4.56 -4.83 15.15
C SER A 121 4.64 -3.35 14.79
N LYS A 122 5.39 -2.56 15.57
CA LYS A 122 5.62 -1.15 15.30
C LYS A 122 6.37 -0.94 14.00
N SER A 123 7.43 -1.71 13.77
CA SER A 123 8.20 -1.70 12.52
C SER A 123 7.35 -2.14 11.32
N MET A 124 6.47 -3.13 11.51
CA MET A 124 5.50 -3.54 10.50
C MET A 124 4.52 -2.42 10.18
N LEU A 125 3.90 -1.81 11.19
CA LEU A 125 2.97 -0.69 11.03
C LEU A 125 3.65 0.48 10.31
N SER A 126 4.89 0.81 10.66
CA SER A 126 5.61 1.89 10.01
C SER A 126 6.00 1.58 8.56
N MET A 127 6.19 0.33 8.18
CA MET A 127 6.33 -0.03 6.76
C MET A 127 4.98 -0.06 6.04
N LEU A 128 3.91 -0.54 6.68
CA LEU A 128 2.58 -0.63 6.09
C LEU A 128 1.91 0.74 5.94
N GLY A 129 2.13 1.67 6.87
CA GLY A 129 1.53 3.00 6.87
C GLY A 129 1.72 3.77 5.55
N PRO A 130 2.97 3.99 5.11
CA PRO A 130 3.27 4.61 3.82
C PRO A 130 2.70 3.84 2.62
N LEU A 131 2.64 2.52 2.70
CA LEU A 131 2.10 1.68 1.63
C LEU A 131 0.58 1.85 1.49
N VAL A 132 -0.14 1.82 2.61
CA VAL A 132 -1.60 2.03 2.65
C VAL A 132 -1.93 3.47 2.21
N LEU A 133 -1.17 4.46 2.67
CA LEU A 133 -1.33 5.86 2.25
C LEU A 133 -0.99 6.08 0.78
N GLY A 134 0.06 5.43 0.26
CA GLY A 134 0.41 5.46 -1.16
C GLY A 134 -0.69 4.87 -2.03
N ALA A 135 -1.30 3.75 -1.61
CA ALA A 135 -2.44 3.15 -2.30
C ALA A 135 -3.69 4.06 -2.27
N LEU A 136 -3.98 4.69 -1.12
CA LEU A 136 -5.03 5.70 -0.99
C LEU A 136 -4.76 6.92 -1.88
N GLY A 137 -3.52 7.41 -1.92
CA GLY A 137 -3.10 8.53 -2.77
C GLY A 137 -3.21 8.21 -4.26
N GLN A 138 -2.87 6.98 -4.66
CA GLN A 138 -3.05 6.52 -6.03
C GLN A 138 -4.53 6.45 -6.41
N GLN A 139 -5.40 6.00 -5.49
CA GLN A 139 -6.85 6.00 -5.69
C GLN A 139 -7.41 7.43 -5.77
N GLN A 140 -6.91 8.33 -4.92
CA GLN A 140 -7.27 9.76 -4.93
C GLN A 140 -6.91 10.40 -6.28
N ALA A 141 -5.67 10.21 -6.74
CA ALA A 141 -5.18 10.74 -8.01
C ALA A 141 -5.93 10.16 -9.21
N SER A 142 -6.25 8.86 -9.18
CA SER A 142 -6.99 8.18 -10.27
C SER A 142 -8.45 8.62 -10.37
N THR A 143 -9.06 9.01 -9.25
CA THR A 143 -10.48 9.40 -9.18
C THR A 143 -10.68 10.92 -9.18
N GLY A 144 -9.60 11.71 -9.09
CA GLY A 144 -9.66 13.17 -8.98
C GLY A 144 -10.34 13.65 -7.69
N LEU A 145 -10.21 12.90 -6.59
CA LEU A 145 -10.87 13.22 -5.32
C LEU A 145 -10.10 14.31 -4.58
N ASP A 146 -10.79 15.37 -4.19
CA ASP A 146 -10.27 16.35 -3.23
C ASP A 146 -10.35 15.80 -1.79
N ALA A 147 -9.73 16.52 -0.84
CA ALA A 147 -9.72 16.17 0.59
C ALA A 147 -11.10 15.76 1.12
N SER A 148 -12.14 16.56 0.84
CA SER A 148 -13.51 16.30 1.27
C SER A 148 -14.13 15.06 0.61
N GLY A 149 -13.78 14.76 -0.65
CA GLY A 149 -14.22 13.55 -1.34
C GLY A 149 -13.59 12.30 -0.75
N LEU A 150 -12.30 12.38 -0.38
CA LEU A 150 -11.59 11.27 0.28
C LEU A 150 -12.17 10.99 1.68
N VAL A 151 -12.45 12.03 2.47
CA VAL A 151 -13.10 11.87 3.78
C VAL A 151 -14.48 11.23 3.62
N SER A 152 -15.31 11.73 2.70
CA SER A 152 -16.64 11.17 2.43
C SER A 152 -16.58 9.69 2.03
N LEU A 153 -15.59 9.33 1.22
CA LEU A 153 -15.36 7.95 0.80
C LEU A 153 -14.86 7.05 1.95
N LEU A 154 -13.90 7.51 2.76
CA LEU A 154 -13.41 6.78 3.94
C LEU A 154 -14.53 6.58 4.98
N THR A 155 -15.31 7.62 5.26
CA THR A 155 -16.46 7.54 6.17
C THR A 155 -17.54 6.58 5.63
N SER A 156 -17.85 6.66 4.33
CA SER A 156 -18.79 5.75 3.67
C SER A 156 -18.34 4.28 3.69
N GLN A 157 -17.03 4.03 3.75
CA GLN A 157 -16.47 2.68 3.76
C GLN A 157 -16.05 2.20 5.14
N LYS A 158 -16.25 3.01 6.19
CA LYS A 158 -15.88 2.66 7.56
C LYS A 158 -16.48 1.32 8.00
N ASP A 159 -17.73 1.05 7.64
CA ASP A 159 -18.40 -0.20 7.99
C ASP A 159 -17.81 -1.41 7.25
N GLN A 160 -17.40 -1.23 6.00
CA GLN A 160 -16.72 -2.28 5.23
C GLN A 160 -15.29 -2.51 5.73
N ILE A 161 -14.59 -1.45 6.16
CA ILE A 161 -13.27 -1.53 6.79
C ILE A 161 -13.39 -2.26 8.12
N ALA A 162 -14.39 -1.92 8.95
CA ALA A 162 -14.65 -2.58 10.22
C ALA A 162 -15.01 -4.06 10.04
N ALA A 163 -15.81 -4.39 9.02
CA ALA A 163 -16.15 -5.77 8.68
C ALA A 163 -14.94 -6.60 8.21
N ALA A 164 -13.89 -5.96 7.68
CA ALA A 164 -12.66 -6.62 7.29
C ALA A 164 -11.68 -6.85 8.46
N ILE A 165 -11.89 -6.21 9.63
CA ILE A 165 -11.08 -6.44 10.82
C ILE A 165 -11.40 -7.85 11.37
N PRO A 166 -10.40 -8.71 11.60
CA PRO A 166 -10.62 -10.00 12.27
C PRO A 166 -11.30 -9.81 13.62
N SER A 167 -12.34 -10.59 13.92
CA SER A 167 -13.15 -10.44 15.14
C SER A 167 -12.32 -10.46 16.43
N GLY A 168 -11.26 -11.27 16.48
CA GLY A 168 -10.31 -11.31 17.60
C GLY A 168 -9.47 -10.02 17.76
N LEU A 169 -9.23 -9.28 16.69
CA LEU A 169 -8.55 -7.98 16.69
C LEU A 169 -9.55 -6.84 16.97
N ALA A 170 -10.77 -6.92 16.43
CA ALA A 170 -11.82 -5.92 16.65
C ALA A 170 -12.17 -5.77 18.13
N GLY A 171 -12.27 -6.88 18.88
CA GLY A 171 -12.48 -6.81 20.33
C GLY A 171 -11.34 -6.11 21.07
N GLN A 172 -10.09 -6.28 20.64
CA GLN A 172 -8.92 -5.66 21.25
C GLN A 172 -8.78 -4.19 20.89
N LEU A 173 -9.09 -3.82 19.64
CA LEU A 173 -9.07 -2.44 19.18
C LEU A 173 -10.22 -1.62 19.81
N SER A 174 -11.40 -2.23 20.04
CA SER A 174 -12.50 -1.61 20.78
C SER A 174 -12.15 -1.46 22.27
N ALA A 175 -11.57 -2.48 22.88
CA ALA A 175 -11.05 -2.38 24.26
C ALA A 175 -9.94 -1.33 24.41
N ALA A 176 -9.19 -1.07 23.35
CA ALA A 176 -8.18 -0.02 23.27
C ALA A 176 -8.75 1.37 22.93
N GLY A 177 -10.07 1.49 22.71
CA GLY A 177 -10.75 2.74 22.37
C GLY A 177 -10.50 3.25 20.94
N LEU A 178 -9.93 2.44 20.05
CA LEU A 178 -9.47 2.86 18.72
C LEU A 178 -10.56 2.85 17.64
N ILE A 179 -11.67 2.15 17.87
CA ILE A 179 -12.77 1.99 16.88
C ILE A 179 -14.14 2.38 17.45
N ASP A 180 -14.22 2.68 18.74
CA ASP A 180 -15.46 3.04 19.46
C ASP A 180 -15.63 4.57 19.64
N GLY A 181 -15.04 5.35 18.74
CA GLY A 181 -15.13 6.83 18.74
C GLY A 181 -16.54 7.40 18.58
N ALA A 182 -17.53 6.58 18.20
CA ALA A 182 -18.94 6.98 18.15
C ALA A 182 -19.62 6.96 19.53
N THR A 183 -19.12 6.16 20.47
CA THR A 183 -19.75 5.96 21.79
C THR A 183 -19.07 6.82 22.85
N GLU A 184 -17.79 7.14 22.68
CA GLU A 184 -17.03 7.99 23.59
C GLU A 184 -17.31 9.48 23.40
N SER A 185 -17.69 9.93 22.19
CA SER A 185 -18.18 11.30 21.98
C SER A 185 -19.59 11.52 22.60
N LEU A 186 -20.39 10.45 22.72
CA LEU A 186 -21.62 10.44 23.52
C LEU A 186 -21.35 10.27 25.02
N ARG A 187 -20.30 9.56 25.44
CA ARG A 187 -19.95 9.37 26.87
C ARG A 187 -19.20 10.55 27.46
N SER A 188 -18.29 11.17 26.71
CA SER A 188 -17.66 12.44 27.05
C SER A 188 -18.63 13.61 26.90
N GLY A 189 -19.56 13.56 25.94
CA GLY A 189 -20.71 14.47 25.88
C GLY A 189 -21.66 14.30 27.07
N ALA A 190 -21.93 13.07 27.51
CA ALA A 190 -22.75 12.79 28.69
C ALA A 190 -22.02 13.08 30.01
N ALA A 191 -20.70 12.89 30.08
CA ALA A 191 -19.88 13.18 31.26
C ALA A 191 -19.63 14.69 31.43
N THR A 192 -19.47 15.42 30.33
CA THR A 192 -19.45 16.89 30.35
C THR A 192 -20.85 17.47 30.55
N ALA A 193 -21.91 16.84 30.05
CA ALA A 193 -23.30 17.20 30.38
C ALA A 193 -23.68 16.86 31.83
N SER A 194 -23.12 15.80 32.44
CA SER A 194 -23.33 15.49 33.86
C SER A 194 -22.46 16.35 34.79
N ALA A 195 -21.28 16.80 34.33
CA ALA A 195 -20.45 17.75 35.07
C ALA A 195 -20.95 19.21 34.94
N ALA A 196 -21.55 19.58 33.81
CA ALA A 196 -22.26 20.84 33.63
C ALA A 196 -23.64 20.81 34.28
N GLY A 197 -24.33 19.66 34.27
CA GLY A 197 -25.60 19.44 34.97
C GLY A 197 -25.46 19.47 36.49
N GLY A 198 -24.34 18.98 37.03
CA GLY A 198 -24.02 19.06 38.46
C GLY A 198 -23.69 20.48 38.94
N ARG A 199 -23.11 21.34 38.09
CA ARG A 199 -22.77 22.73 38.44
C ARG A 199 -23.86 23.76 38.09
N ALA A 200 -24.81 23.42 37.23
CA ALA A 200 -26.02 24.20 37.02
C ALA A 200 -27.13 23.90 38.05
N ALA A 201 -27.10 22.72 38.68
CA ALA A 201 -28.05 22.33 39.73
C ALA A 201 -27.81 23.04 41.08
N GLU A 202 -26.62 23.61 41.30
CA GLU A 202 -26.28 24.34 42.54
C GLU A 202 -26.47 25.88 42.41
N ALA A 203 -26.89 26.36 41.24
CA ALA A 203 -27.14 27.78 40.96
C ALA A 203 -28.60 28.09 40.56
N SER A 204 -29.55 27.23 40.93
CA SER A 204 -30.99 27.46 40.73
C SER A 204 -31.81 27.18 41.98
N GLU A 205 -31.46 27.88 43.08
CA GLU A 205 -32.40 28.13 44.18
C GLU A 205 -32.97 29.55 44.18
N ARG A 206 -32.69 30.38 43.17
CA ARG A 206 -33.30 31.71 43.07
C ARG A 206 -33.76 32.03 41.65
N THR A 207 -35.04 32.38 41.57
CA THR A 207 -35.71 33.07 40.46
C THR A 207 -36.43 32.16 39.47
N ILE A 208 -37.46 31.47 39.96
CA ILE A 208 -38.69 31.29 39.19
C ILE A 208 -39.37 32.67 39.12
N TYR A 209 -39.92 33.00 37.94
CA TYR A 209 -40.67 34.21 37.54
C TYR A 209 -39.86 35.34 36.89
N GLY A 210 -40.04 35.50 35.58
CA GLY A 210 -39.88 36.80 34.92
C GLY A 210 -39.45 36.78 33.44
N ALA A 211 -40.41 37.08 32.56
CA ALA A 211 -40.27 37.84 31.31
C ALA A 211 -39.37 37.27 30.17
N GLY A 212 -39.81 37.15 28.92
CA GLY A 212 -40.74 38.00 28.19
C GLY A 212 -40.01 39.19 27.55
N GLN A 213 -39.70 39.07 26.26
CA GLN A 213 -39.46 40.17 25.30
C GLN A 213 -38.25 41.11 25.51
N ALA A 214 -37.22 40.90 24.70
CA ALA A 214 -36.45 41.94 24.02
C ALA A 214 -35.80 41.29 22.78
N ALA A 215 -36.44 41.41 21.61
CA ALA A 215 -36.06 42.35 20.55
C ALA A 215 -34.83 41.84 19.76
N SER A 216 -34.99 41.24 18.58
CA SER A 216 -35.40 41.90 17.31
C SER A 216 -34.44 43.01 16.86
N ALA A 217 -33.21 42.64 16.53
CA ALA A 217 -32.32 43.34 15.59
C ALA A 217 -31.22 42.34 15.22
N VAL A 218 -31.33 41.60 14.13
CA VAL A 218 -30.93 42.05 12.80
C VAL A 218 -31.91 41.50 11.78
N ALA A 219 -32.68 42.41 11.21
CA ALA A 219 -33.51 42.17 10.06
C ALA A 219 -32.65 42.16 8.79
N SER A 220 -32.92 41.16 7.96
CA SER A 220 -33.14 41.23 6.50
C SER A 220 -32.06 41.79 5.57
N ARG A 221 -31.74 40.99 4.54
CA ARG A 221 -31.61 41.33 3.10
C ARG A 221 -30.96 40.10 2.42
N THR A 222 -31.40 39.50 1.32
CA THR A 222 -32.37 39.88 0.28
C THR A 222 -32.79 38.62 -0.50
N SER A 223 -33.91 38.73 -1.21
CA SER A 223 -34.71 37.69 -1.87
C SER A 223 -34.26 37.22 -3.26
N ALA A 224 -34.65 35.96 -3.57
CA ALA A 224 -35.18 35.36 -4.84
C ALA A 224 -34.26 35.26 -6.10
N PRO A 225 -34.56 34.42 -7.15
CA PRO A 225 -35.75 33.57 -7.41
C PRO A 225 -35.56 32.13 -8.00
N TYR A 226 -36.71 31.43 -8.13
CA TYR A 226 -37.21 30.14 -8.66
C TYR A 226 -36.70 29.52 -10.01
N TRP A 227 -36.63 28.17 -10.10
CA TRP A 227 -37.39 27.28 -11.05
C TRP A 227 -37.13 25.75 -10.75
N PRO A 228 -38.08 24.81 -10.96
CA PRO A 228 -38.12 23.51 -10.30
C PRO A 228 -37.52 22.33 -11.11
N TYR A 229 -36.43 21.75 -10.61
CA TYR A 229 -35.82 20.49 -11.13
C TYR A 229 -36.43 19.20 -10.56
N TRP A 230 -37.35 19.29 -9.60
CA TRP A 230 -37.89 18.12 -8.89
C TRP A 230 -38.77 17.20 -9.77
N LEU A 231 -39.29 17.71 -10.90
CA LEU A 231 -40.05 16.89 -11.85
C LEU A 231 -39.14 15.99 -12.73
N VAL A 232 -37.88 16.39 -12.96
CA VAL A 232 -36.91 15.55 -13.70
C VAL A 232 -36.40 14.41 -12.82
N ALA A 233 -36.23 14.65 -11.52
CA ALA A 233 -35.84 13.63 -10.55
C ALA A 233 -36.91 12.54 -10.36
N ALA A 234 -38.21 12.89 -10.47
CA ALA A 234 -39.30 11.93 -10.32
C ALA A 234 -39.44 10.98 -11.52
N VAL A 235 -39.15 11.43 -12.75
CA VAL A 235 -39.21 10.60 -13.96
C VAL A 235 -38.04 9.61 -14.03
N VAL A 236 -36.85 9.98 -13.54
CA VAL A 236 -35.67 9.10 -13.49
C VAL A 236 -35.83 7.98 -12.44
N LEU A 237 -36.47 8.28 -11.30
CA LEU A 237 -36.75 7.28 -10.27
C LEU A 237 -37.81 6.25 -10.71
N GLY A 238 -38.81 6.67 -11.49
CA GLY A 238 -39.81 5.74 -12.07
C GLY A 238 -39.23 4.75 -13.08
N GLY A 239 -38.29 5.20 -13.92
CA GLY A 239 -37.61 4.34 -14.91
C GLY A 239 -36.68 3.30 -14.27
N LEU A 240 -36.02 3.64 -13.15
CA LEU A 240 -35.12 2.73 -12.44
C LEU A 240 -35.85 1.63 -11.66
N ILE A 241 -37.08 1.90 -11.20
CA ILE A 241 -37.92 0.90 -10.51
C ILE A 241 -38.50 -0.12 -11.49
N TRP A 242 -38.84 0.29 -12.72
CA TRP A 242 -39.34 -0.63 -13.76
C TRP A 242 -38.24 -1.55 -14.30
N LEU A 243 -36.98 -1.08 -14.30
CA LEU A 243 -35.84 -1.87 -14.76
C LEU A 243 -35.31 -2.85 -13.70
N ALA A 244 -35.61 -2.60 -12.42
CA ALA A 244 -35.29 -3.49 -11.30
C ALA A 244 -36.31 -4.63 -11.09
N LEU A 245 -37.52 -4.52 -11.64
CA LEU A 245 -38.58 -5.53 -11.47
C LEU A 245 -38.68 -6.54 -12.63
N GLY A 246 -37.87 -6.39 -13.68
CA GLY A 246 -37.91 -7.23 -14.88
C GLY A 246 -36.98 -8.45 -14.87
N ARG A 247 -36.18 -8.69 -13.82
CA ARG A 247 -35.23 -9.83 -13.78
C ARG A 247 -35.09 -10.42 -12.37
N SER A 248 -36.17 -11.02 -11.88
CA SER A 248 -36.08 -12.04 -10.84
C SER A 248 -35.73 -13.39 -11.48
N GLY A 249 -34.74 -14.07 -10.90
CA GLY A 249 -34.38 -15.44 -11.22
C GLY A 249 -33.50 -15.99 -10.10
N GLU A 250 -34.13 -16.74 -9.21
CA GLU A 250 -33.55 -17.57 -8.15
C GLU A 250 -32.45 -18.52 -8.66
N ASP A 251 -31.44 -18.82 -7.83
CA ASP A 251 -31.33 -20.20 -7.31
C ASP A 251 -30.31 -20.40 -6.16
N GLN A 252 -30.62 -21.43 -5.39
CA GLN A 252 -30.21 -21.77 -4.02
C GLN A 252 -28.87 -22.52 -3.87
N VAL A 253 -28.36 -22.36 -2.64
CA VAL A 253 -27.48 -23.21 -1.80
C VAL A 253 -27.18 -24.67 -2.18
N ALA A 254 -25.93 -25.09 -1.91
CA ALA A 254 -25.62 -26.43 -1.40
C ALA A 254 -24.44 -26.39 -0.39
N GLN A 255 -24.68 -26.96 0.78
CA GLN A 255 -23.84 -27.05 1.98
C GLN A 255 -23.37 -28.50 2.16
N VAL A 256 -22.07 -28.77 2.41
CA VAL A 256 -21.59 -30.04 2.99
C VAL A 256 -20.36 -29.80 3.91
N SER A 257 -20.39 -30.43 5.08
CA SER A 257 -19.59 -30.29 6.33
C SER A 257 -18.14 -30.84 6.32
N PRO A 258 -17.29 -30.53 7.34
CA PRO A 258 -16.10 -31.32 7.75
C PRO A 258 -16.47 -32.38 8.81
N PRO A 259 -15.59 -33.27 9.37
CA PRO A 259 -14.11 -33.39 9.28
C PRO A 259 -13.58 -34.85 9.10
N SER A 260 -12.25 -35.05 9.00
CA SER A 260 -11.50 -36.14 9.68
C SER A 260 -9.99 -36.01 9.51
N THR A 261 -9.30 -36.06 10.64
CA THR A 261 -7.84 -36.15 10.82
C THR A 261 -7.30 -37.47 10.25
N THR A 262 -6.23 -37.43 9.46
CA THR A 262 -5.28 -38.56 9.35
C THR A 262 -3.87 -38.01 9.21
N ARG A 263 -3.07 -38.31 10.23
CA ARG A 263 -1.62 -38.15 10.26
C ARG A 263 -1.00 -39.29 9.48
N THR A 264 -0.19 -38.98 8.47
CA THR A 264 0.74 -39.95 7.89
C THR A 264 2.07 -39.24 7.68
N ALA A 265 3.06 -39.62 8.48
CA ALA A 265 4.46 -39.36 8.22
C ALA A 265 4.99 -40.51 7.36
N THR A 266 5.62 -40.23 6.23
CA THR A 266 6.71 -41.02 5.62
C THR A 266 7.41 -40.10 4.61
N GLY A 267 8.71 -39.91 4.77
CA GLY A 267 9.52 -39.03 3.94
C GLY A 267 10.03 -39.69 2.67
N THR A 268 10.40 -38.85 1.69
CA THR A 268 11.42 -39.16 0.68
C THR A 268 11.93 -37.87 0.03
N VAL A 269 13.24 -37.66 0.22
CA VAL A 269 14.26 -37.03 -0.64
C VAL A 269 14.01 -35.62 -1.21
N GLY A 270 14.91 -34.71 -0.85
CA GLY A 270 14.90 -33.31 -1.24
C GLY A 270 15.16 -33.06 -2.73
N ALA A 271 14.48 -32.04 -3.23
CA ALA A 271 15.06 -31.11 -4.19
C ALA A 271 15.37 -29.83 -3.40
N ALA A 272 16.66 -29.57 -3.19
CA ALA A 272 17.10 -28.29 -2.64
C ALA A 272 16.59 -27.15 -3.56
N PRO A 273 16.24 -25.97 -3.01
CA PRO A 273 16.07 -24.80 -3.85
C PRO A 273 17.36 -24.59 -4.64
N THR A 274 17.26 -24.41 -5.96
CA THR A 274 18.41 -24.23 -6.86
C THR A 274 19.22 -23.05 -6.34
N ASP A 275 20.34 -23.34 -5.67
CA ASP A 275 21.11 -22.31 -5.00
C ASP A 275 22.00 -21.62 -6.06
N LEU A 276 21.56 -20.45 -6.53
CA LEU A 276 22.33 -19.60 -7.44
C LEU A 276 23.37 -18.76 -6.69
N THR A 277 23.71 -19.13 -5.45
CA THR A 277 24.68 -18.43 -4.62
C THR A 277 26.06 -19.06 -4.78
N VAL A 278 27.02 -18.30 -5.31
CA VAL A 278 28.43 -18.70 -5.38
C VAL A 278 29.21 -17.85 -4.41
N GLY A 279 29.81 -18.46 -3.39
CA GLY A 279 30.63 -17.75 -2.39
C GLY A 279 29.88 -16.69 -1.59
N GLY A 280 28.58 -16.92 -1.29
CA GLY A 280 27.74 -15.97 -0.55
C GLY A 280 27.12 -14.85 -1.39
N MET A 281 27.36 -14.82 -2.71
CA MET A 281 26.78 -13.84 -3.62
C MET A 281 25.73 -14.48 -4.54
N ASN A 282 24.53 -13.89 -4.58
CA ASN A 282 23.45 -14.33 -5.44
C ASN A 282 23.68 -13.85 -6.88
N LEU A 283 24.08 -14.76 -7.77
CA LEU A 283 24.31 -14.43 -9.19
C LEU A 283 23.04 -13.91 -9.87
N ALA A 284 21.87 -14.38 -9.46
CA ALA A 284 20.58 -13.88 -9.95
C ALA A 284 20.37 -12.40 -9.63
N ASN A 285 20.71 -11.95 -8.42
CA ASN A 285 20.61 -10.54 -8.02
C ASN A 285 21.66 -9.68 -8.73
N GLN A 286 22.86 -10.22 -8.96
CA GLN A 286 23.91 -9.53 -9.70
C GLN A 286 23.52 -9.31 -11.16
N ILE A 287 22.98 -10.34 -11.84
CA ILE A 287 22.43 -10.23 -13.20
C ILE A 287 21.30 -9.22 -13.22
N ASN A 288 20.35 -9.31 -12.27
CA ASN A 288 19.20 -8.42 -12.25
C ASN A 288 19.61 -6.95 -12.07
N SER A 289 20.65 -6.69 -11.26
CA SER A 289 21.24 -5.35 -11.11
C SER A 289 21.90 -4.87 -12.39
N SER A 290 22.75 -5.68 -13.04
CA SER A 290 23.41 -5.29 -14.29
C SER A 290 22.40 -5.07 -15.42
N VAL A 291 21.41 -5.95 -15.56
CA VAL A 291 20.30 -5.82 -16.52
C VAL A 291 19.43 -4.60 -16.21
N GLY A 292 19.20 -4.29 -14.93
CA GLY A 292 18.50 -3.08 -14.50
C GLY A 292 19.23 -1.80 -14.88
N SER A 293 20.55 -1.75 -14.68
CA SER A 293 21.39 -0.63 -15.11
C SER A 293 21.35 -0.45 -16.62
N ILE A 294 21.47 -1.54 -17.39
CA ILE A 294 21.36 -1.54 -18.86
C ILE A 294 20.00 -1.01 -19.31
N ARG A 295 18.91 -1.48 -18.68
CA ARG A 295 17.52 -1.04 -18.95
C ARG A 295 17.26 0.43 -18.61
N THR A 296 18.04 1.00 -17.69
CA THR A 296 17.92 2.40 -17.29
C THR A 296 18.74 3.30 -18.20
N VAL A 297 19.94 2.86 -18.59
CA VAL A 297 20.88 3.65 -19.39
C VAL A 297 20.50 3.68 -20.87
N LEU A 298 20.13 2.54 -21.47
CA LEU A 298 19.82 2.46 -22.90
C LEU A 298 18.69 3.42 -23.34
N PRO A 299 17.55 3.54 -22.64
CA PRO A 299 16.49 4.48 -23.02
C PRO A 299 16.88 5.96 -22.88
N GLY A 300 17.89 6.27 -22.05
CA GLY A 300 18.40 7.63 -21.86
C GLY A 300 19.34 8.09 -22.98
N ILE A 301 19.75 7.21 -23.89
CA ILE A 301 20.62 7.55 -25.02
C ILE A 301 19.76 8.02 -26.19
N THR A 302 19.45 9.31 -26.19
CA THR A 302 18.63 9.96 -27.25
C THR A 302 19.46 10.82 -28.21
N ASP A 303 20.73 11.03 -27.92
CA ASP A 303 21.63 11.92 -28.65
C ASP A 303 23.11 11.55 -28.39
N ALA A 304 24.02 12.15 -29.16
CA ALA A 304 25.46 11.86 -29.10
C ALA A 304 26.10 12.16 -27.74
N ALA A 305 25.68 13.24 -27.05
CA ALA A 305 26.25 13.60 -25.75
C ALA A 305 25.77 12.63 -24.65
N SER A 306 24.50 12.23 -24.70
CA SER A 306 23.95 11.19 -23.83
C SER A 306 24.59 9.82 -24.08
N ALA A 307 24.98 9.51 -25.32
CA ALA A 307 25.73 8.31 -25.67
C ALA A 307 27.13 8.31 -25.02
N GLU A 308 27.89 9.40 -25.14
CA GLU A 308 29.21 9.53 -24.50
C GLU A 308 29.13 9.42 -22.98
N ALA A 309 28.12 10.06 -22.37
CA ALA A 309 27.89 9.99 -20.92
C ALA A 309 27.48 8.58 -20.44
N ALA A 310 26.89 7.77 -21.32
CA ALA A 310 26.43 6.42 -21.02
C ALA A 310 27.51 5.35 -21.18
N LEU A 311 28.55 5.58 -22.00
CA LEU A 311 29.66 4.65 -22.24
C LEU A 311 30.29 4.06 -20.95
N PRO A 312 30.66 4.85 -19.92
CA PRO A 312 31.27 4.30 -18.71
C PRO A 312 30.32 3.36 -17.96
N LYS A 313 29.02 3.70 -17.91
CA LYS A 313 28.00 2.88 -17.24
C LYS A 313 27.71 1.59 -18.00
N LEU A 314 27.70 1.64 -19.33
CA LEU A 314 27.56 0.45 -20.17
C LEU A 314 28.77 -0.48 -19.98
N ARG A 315 29.99 0.06 -19.93
CA ARG A 315 31.20 -0.74 -19.67
C ARG A 315 31.21 -1.36 -18.28
N GLU A 316 30.78 -0.62 -17.26
CA GLU A 316 30.67 -1.15 -15.89
C GLU A 316 29.64 -2.30 -15.81
N ALA A 317 28.47 -2.12 -16.43
CA ALA A 317 27.45 -3.17 -16.48
C ALA A 317 27.95 -4.42 -17.25
N THR A 318 28.68 -4.23 -18.35
CA THR A 318 29.32 -5.32 -19.10
C THR A 318 30.41 -6.01 -18.27
N ALA A 319 31.20 -5.28 -17.49
CA ALA A 319 32.19 -5.86 -16.58
C ALA A 319 31.54 -6.73 -15.48
N GLN A 320 30.41 -6.29 -14.93
CA GLN A 320 29.65 -7.09 -13.95
C GLN A 320 29.09 -8.38 -14.56
N LEU A 321 28.61 -8.34 -15.81
CA LEU A 321 28.18 -9.54 -16.53
C LEU A 321 29.34 -10.53 -16.76
N ASN A 322 30.55 -10.03 -17.02
CA ASN A 322 31.74 -10.87 -17.11
C ASN A 322 32.05 -11.58 -15.78
N GLU A 323 31.96 -10.85 -14.67
CA GLU A 323 32.19 -11.42 -13.33
C GLU A 323 31.18 -12.52 -13.02
N VAL A 324 29.91 -12.31 -13.39
CA VAL A 324 28.87 -13.34 -13.28
C VAL A 324 29.19 -14.54 -14.17
N SER A 325 29.59 -14.33 -15.41
CA SER A 325 29.96 -15.43 -16.32
C SER A 325 31.13 -16.24 -15.78
N SER A 326 32.14 -15.59 -15.20
CA SER A 326 33.28 -16.25 -14.56
C SER A 326 32.81 -17.13 -13.40
N ARG A 327 31.91 -16.63 -12.56
CA ARG A 327 31.37 -17.34 -11.40
C ARG A 327 30.32 -18.39 -11.76
N ALA A 328 29.62 -18.23 -12.87
CA ALA A 328 28.68 -19.22 -13.38
C ALA A 328 29.37 -20.56 -13.65
N THR A 329 30.66 -20.55 -14.00
CA THR A 329 31.46 -21.78 -14.16
C THR A 329 31.72 -22.52 -12.84
N GLN A 330 31.36 -21.96 -11.69
CA GLN A 330 31.44 -22.59 -10.37
C GLN A 330 30.07 -23.13 -9.90
N LEU A 331 28.98 -22.81 -10.61
CA LEU A 331 27.65 -23.34 -10.31
C LEU A 331 27.52 -24.81 -10.73
N SER A 332 26.57 -25.51 -10.08
CA SER A 332 26.13 -26.83 -10.52
C SER A 332 25.50 -26.77 -11.92
N PRO A 333 25.43 -27.90 -12.66
CA PRO A 333 24.79 -27.96 -13.97
C PRO A 333 23.35 -27.42 -13.98
N GLU A 334 22.58 -27.68 -12.93
CA GLU A 334 21.20 -27.22 -12.76
C GLU A 334 21.13 -25.70 -12.49
N GLY A 335 22.07 -25.16 -11.71
CA GLY A 335 22.21 -23.73 -11.44
C GLY A 335 22.55 -22.94 -12.70
N ARG A 336 23.48 -23.46 -13.53
CA ARG A 336 23.82 -22.87 -14.84
C ARG A 336 22.63 -22.88 -15.78
N SER A 337 21.91 -24.00 -15.90
CA SER A 337 20.72 -24.08 -16.74
C SER A 337 19.65 -23.04 -16.36
N THR A 338 19.48 -22.80 -15.06
CA THR A 338 18.53 -21.79 -14.55
C THR A 338 19.00 -20.37 -14.86
N LEU A 339 20.30 -20.10 -14.72
CA LEU A 339 20.93 -18.83 -15.08
C LEU A 339 20.78 -18.52 -16.58
N VAL A 340 21.09 -19.50 -17.44
CA VAL A 340 20.92 -19.40 -18.89
C VAL A 340 19.47 -19.08 -19.27
N LYS A 341 18.49 -19.79 -18.68
CA LYS A 341 17.06 -19.51 -18.94
C LYS A 341 16.68 -18.07 -18.60
N LEU A 342 17.16 -17.56 -17.48
CA LEU A 342 16.88 -16.18 -17.05
C LEU A 342 17.47 -15.15 -18.03
N ILE A 343 18.68 -15.42 -18.53
CA ILE A 343 19.36 -14.56 -19.49
C ILE A 343 18.68 -14.62 -20.86
N VAL A 344 18.36 -15.82 -21.36
CA VAL A 344 17.62 -16.02 -22.62
C VAL A 344 16.28 -15.28 -22.61
N VAL A 345 15.56 -15.26 -21.48
CA VAL A 345 14.31 -14.51 -21.33
C VAL A 345 14.52 -12.99 -21.38
N ALA A 346 15.64 -12.48 -20.86
CA ALA A 346 15.92 -11.04 -20.79
C ALA A 346 16.57 -10.47 -22.07
N THR A 347 17.34 -11.28 -22.80
CA THR A 347 18.06 -10.92 -24.04
C THR A 347 17.20 -10.23 -25.10
N PRO A 348 15.98 -10.68 -25.47
CA PRO A 348 15.20 -10.04 -26.53
C PRO A 348 14.85 -8.58 -26.20
N THR A 349 14.48 -8.29 -24.95
CA THR A 349 14.17 -6.92 -24.54
C THR A 349 15.42 -6.04 -24.59
N ILE A 350 16.57 -6.54 -24.12
CA ILE A 350 17.84 -5.80 -24.17
C ILE A 350 18.25 -5.53 -25.61
N ASN A 351 18.12 -6.52 -26.50
CA ASN A 351 18.42 -6.36 -27.91
C ASN A 351 17.55 -5.28 -28.57
N GLN A 352 16.24 -5.25 -28.29
CA GLN A 352 15.35 -4.20 -28.80
C GLN A 352 15.77 -2.80 -28.34
N MET A 353 16.23 -2.65 -27.10
CA MET A 353 16.71 -1.37 -26.58
C MET A 353 18.04 -0.96 -27.25
N CYS A 354 18.95 -1.91 -27.45
CA CYS A 354 20.18 -1.70 -28.20
C CYS A 354 19.90 -1.26 -29.65
N ASP A 355 18.96 -1.91 -30.34
CA ASP A 355 18.60 -1.56 -31.72
C ASP A 355 18.01 -0.15 -31.81
N LYS A 356 17.22 0.27 -30.81
CA LYS A 356 16.72 1.65 -30.74
C LYS A 356 17.84 2.66 -30.61
N VAL A 357 18.85 2.40 -29.78
CA VAL A 357 20.01 3.30 -29.61
C VAL A 357 20.86 3.35 -30.87
N LEU A 358 21.06 2.21 -31.54
CA LEU A 358 21.80 2.15 -32.81
C LEU A 358 21.08 2.89 -33.95
N ALA A 359 19.74 2.95 -33.91
CA ALA A 359 18.93 3.70 -34.88
C ALA A 359 18.94 5.22 -34.63
N THR A 360 19.45 5.68 -33.49
CA THR A 360 19.53 7.11 -33.15
C THR A 360 20.67 7.79 -33.90
N PRO A 361 20.42 8.82 -34.73
CA PRO A 361 21.47 9.53 -35.47
C PRO A 361 22.54 10.13 -34.55
N GLY A 362 23.82 9.88 -34.84
CA GLY A 362 24.97 10.37 -34.07
C GLY A 362 25.24 9.60 -32.77
N ALA A 363 24.21 9.19 -32.04
CA ALA A 363 24.36 8.37 -30.82
C ALA A 363 24.72 6.91 -31.14
N GLY A 364 24.17 6.36 -32.23
CA GLY A 364 24.39 4.99 -32.66
C GLY A 364 25.85 4.68 -32.91
N ASP A 365 26.57 5.54 -33.63
CA ASP A 365 27.99 5.34 -33.97
C ASP A 365 28.91 5.35 -32.74
N ILE A 366 28.57 6.16 -31.73
CA ILE A 366 29.32 6.30 -30.47
C ILE A 366 29.06 5.10 -29.55
N ALA A 367 27.79 4.68 -29.43
CA ALA A 367 27.38 3.61 -28.53
C ALA A 367 27.64 2.20 -29.09
N LYS A 368 27.78 2.06 -30.41
CA LYS A 368 27.97 0.79 -31.13
C LYS A 368 29.01 -0.15 -30.52
N PRO A 369 30.28 0.25 -30.27
CA PRO A 369 31.28 -0.66 -29.73
C PRO A 369 30.92 -1.20 -28.33
N ALA A 370 30.28 -0.38 -27.49
CA ALA A 370 29.85 -0.81 -26.16
C ALA A 370 28.61 -1.74 -26.22
N ILE A 371 27.69 -1.46 -27.15
CA ILE A 371 26.49 -2.28 -27.39
C ILE A 371 26.87 -3.65 -27.97
N ASP A 372 27.80 -3.69 -28.92
CA ASP A 372 28.27 -4.95 -29.52
C ASP A 372 29.00 -5.82 -28.48
N GLU A 373 29.81 -5.21 -27.61
CA GLU A 373 30.45 -5.91 -26.49
C GLU A 373 29.41 -6.49 -25.52
N LEU A 374 28.39 -5.69 -25.16
CA LEU A 374 27.31 -6.12 -24.29
C LEU A 374 26.54 -7.32 -24.88
N ARG A 375 26.17 -7.23 -26.16
CA ARG A 375 25.49 -8.31 -26.89
C ARG A 375 26.32 -9.58 -26.91
N GLY A 376 27.61 -9.46 -27.20
CA GLY A 376 28.54 -10.58 -27.17
C GLY A 376 28.59 -11.29 -25.81
N LYS A 377 28.53 -10.53 -24.70
CA LYS A 377 28.48 -11.12 -23.36
C LYS A 377 27.16 -11.80 -23.04
N LEU A 378 26.04 -11.19 -23.42
CA LEU A 378 24.72 -11.80 -23.22
C LEU A 378 24.57 -13.11 -24.00
N ASP A 379 25.07 -13.17 -25.24
CA ASP A 379 25.05 -14.38 -26.06
C ASP A 379 26.00 -15.47 -25.51
N ALA A 380 27.18 -15.08 -25.01
CA ALA A 380 28.09 -16.01 -24.34
C ALA A 380 27.47 -16.64 -23.08
N LEU A 381 26.82 -15.81 -22.25
CA LEU A 381 26.11 -16.25 -21.05
C LEU A 381 24.83 -17.06 -21.35
N ALA A 382 24.19 -16.82 -22.49
CA ALA A 382 23.05 -17.60 -22.94
C ALA A 382 23.45 -19.00 -23.47
N ARG A 383 24.75 -19.23 -23.71
CA ARG A 383 25.30 -20.49 -24.22
C ARG A 383 26.18 -21.24 -23.21
N SER A 384 26.49 -20.65 -22.06
CA SER A 384 27.40 -21.18 -21.02
C SER A 384 26.75 -22.19 -20.09
#